data_AF-A0A9C8KA15-F1
#
_entry.id   AF-A0A9C8KA15-F1
#
_cell.length_a   1.000
_cell.length_b   1.000
_cell.length_c   1.000
_cell.angle_alpha   90.00
_cell.angle_beta   90.00
_cell.angle_gamma   90.00
#
_symmetry.space_group_name_H-M   'P 1'
#
loop_
_entity.id
_entity.type
_entity.pdbx_description
1 polymer ?
#
loop_
_entity_poly.entity_id
_entity_poly.type
_entity_poly.pdbx_seq_one_letter_code
_entity_poly.pdbx_strand_id
1 'polypeptide(L)'
;AALYPQYATSENFTIGLRGEYFSETDGFGAIGVDSADGDASVFAVTLTGSATIGNLMIKPELRLDTASDDSAYFLDNDLMAQKSLSSFLLAAIYSF
;
A
#
# COMPACT_ATOMS: atom_id res chain seq x y z
N ALA A 1 -1.22 -12.95 3.12
CA ALA A 1 -1.41 -13.41 1.71
C ALA A 1 -1.35 -12.20 0.78
N ALA A 2 -1.06 -12.39 -0.51
CA ALA A 2 -1.02 -11.26 -1.45
C ALA A 2 -1.41 -11.66 -2.88
N LEU A 3 -1.95 -10.70 -3.63
CA LEU A 3 -2.40 -10.83 -5.03
C LEU A 3 -1.96 -9.60 -5.83
N TYR A 4 -1.55 -9.82 -7.09
CA TYR A 4 -0.93 -8.79 -7.94
C TYR A 4 -1.43 -8.83 -9.39
N PRO A 5 -2.75 -8.70 -9.67
CA PRO A 5 -3.21 -8.66 -11.05
C PRO A 5 -2.72 -7.40 -11.77
N GLN A 6 -2.36 -7.57 -13.03
CA GLN A 6 -1.87 -6.51 -13.90
C GLN A 6 -2.50 -6.64 -15.28
N TYR A 7 -2.82 -5.50 -15.89
CA TYR A 7 -3.46 -5.45 -17.21
C TYR A 7 -2.86 -4.32 -18.05
N ALA A 8 -2.33 -4.67 -19.22
CA ALA A 8 -1.90 -3.70 -20.22
C ALA A 8 -3.13 -3.24 -21.02
N THR A 9 -3.52 -1.97 -20.90
CA THR A 9 -4.67 -1.44 -21.66
C THR A 9 -4.27 -1.00 -23.07
N SER A 10 -2.97 -0.73 -23.27
CA SER A 10 -2.36 -0.33 -24.54
C SER A 10 -0.87 -0.72 -24.53
N GLU A 11 -0.17 -0.48 -25.64
CA GLU A 11 1.28 -0.69 -25.75
C GLU A 11 2.10 0.18 -24.78
N ASN A 12 1.55 1.33 -24.37
CA ASN A 12 2.24 2.33 -23.59
C ASN A 12 1.62 2.59 -22.20
N PHE A 13 0.54 1.89 -21.83
CA PHE A 13 -0.11 2.03 -20.54
C PHE A 13 -0.47 0.69 -19.92
N THR A 14 -0.09 0.55 -18.65
CA THR A 14 -0.42 -0.61 -17.83
C THR A 14 -1.03 -0.16 -16.51
N ILE A 15 -2.04 -0.88 -16.05
CA ILE A 15 -2.63 -0.74 -14.72
C ILE A 15 -2.31 -1.99 -13.90
N GLY A 16 -1.92 -1.78 -12.64
CA GLY A 16 -1.66 -2.84 -11.68
C GLY A 16 -2.47 -2.62 -10.41
N LEU A 17 -2.95 -3.70 -9.82
CA LEU A 17 -3.53 -3.71 -8.49
C LEU A 17 -2.71 -4.67 -7.63
N ARG A 18 -2.39 -4.27 -6.41
CA ARG A 18 -1.77 -5.13 -5.40
C ARG A 18 -2.67 -5.14 -4.17
N GLY A 19 -3.10 -6.33 -3.75
CA GLY A 19 -3.81 -6.55 -2.50
C GLY A 19 -2.96 -7.39 -1.57
N GLU A 20 -2.72 -6.92 -0.35
CA GLU A 20 -1.87 -7.56 0.65
C GLU A 20 -2.62 -7.66 1.97
N TYR A 21 -2.49 -8.81 2.63
CA TYR A 21 -3.03 -9.06 3.96
C TYR A 21 -1.91 -9.59 4.85
N PHE A 22 -1.65 -8.86 5.92
CA PHE A 22 -0.68 -9.20 6.95
C PHE A 22 -1.45 -9.52 8.23
N SER A 23 -1.00 -10.53 8.96
CA SER A 23 -1.57 -10.92 10.24
C SER A 23 -0.47 -11.40 11.17
N GLU A 24 -0.62 -11.10 12.45
CA GLU A 24 0.20 -11.64 13.52
C GLU A 24 -0.69 -12.15 14.64
N THR A 25 -0.14 -13.07 15.43
CA THR A 25 -0.78 -13.61 16.63
C THR A 25 0.17 -13.43 17.81
N ASP A 26 -0.33 -13.59 19.03
CA ASP A 26 0.47 -13.61 20.26
C ASP A 26 1.29 -12.32 20.51
N GLY A 27 0.90 -11.18 19.92
CA GLY A 27 1.47 -9.87 20.20
C GLY A 27 2.93 -9.68 19.75
N PHE A 28 3.33 -10.29 18.62
CA PHE A 28 4.69 -10.17 18.09
C PHE A 28 5.11 -8.74 17.71
N GLY A 29 4.15 -7.84 17.42
CA GLY A 29 4.40 -6.43 17.13
C GLY A 29 5.07 -6.16 15.78
N ALA A 30 5.06 -7.11 14.86
CA ALA A 30 5.69 -7.01 13.54
C ALA A 30 4.95 -6.05 12.60
N ILE A 31 3.63 -5.88 12.78
CA ILE A 31 2.81 -4.99 11.96
C ILE A 31 2.42 -3.69 12.67
N GLY A 32 2.92 -3.47 13.90
CA GLY A 32 2.78 -2.23 14.66
C GLY A 32 1.34 -1.86 15.00
N VAL A 33 0.45 -2.85 15.13
CA VAL A 33 -0.93 -2.70 15.58
C VAL A 33 -0.99 -3.19 17.01
N ASP A 34 -1.49 -2.35 17.92
CA ASP A 34 -1.61 -2.69 19.33
C ASP A 34 -2.99 -3.28 19.61
N SER A 35 -3.11 -4.61 19.53
CA SER A 35 -4.34 -5.35 19.83
C SER A 35 -4.31 -5.91 21.25
N ALA A 36 -5.41 -5.74 21.99
CA ALA A 36 -5.51 -6.19 23.38
C ALA A 36 -5.42 -7.72 23.57
N ASP A 37 -5.81 -8.51 22.56
CA ASP A 37 -5.74 -9.98 22.55
C ASP A 37 -4.46 -10.52 21.87
N GLY A 38 -3.59 -9.63 21.37
CA GLY A 38 -2.35 -9.97 20.68
C GLY A 38 -2.52 -10.39 19.22
N ASP A 39 -3.76 -10.54 18.74
CA ASP A 39 -4.05 -10.87 17.35
C ASP A 39 -4.29 -9.57 16.56
N ALA A 40 -3.53 -9.37 15.49
CA ALA A 40 -3.64 -8.16 14.70
C ALA A 40 -3.56 -8.45 13.21
N SER A 41 -4.15 -7.56 12.41
CA SER A 41 -4.02 -7.63 10.95
C SER A 41 -4.01 -6.27 10.28
N VAL A 42 -3.39 -6.21 9.09
CA VAL A 42 -3.40 -5.07 8.18
C VAL A 42 -3.79 -5.55 6.80
N PHE A 43 -4.81 -4.92 6.22
CA PHE A 43 -5.14 -5.06 4.81
C PHE A 43 -4.68 -3.83 4.05
N ALA A 44 -3.91 -4.04 2.98
CA ALA A 44 -3.39 -2.99 2.13
C ALA A 44 -3.84 -3.22 0.68
N VAL A 45 -4.29 -2.17 0.02
CA VAL A 45 -4.59 -2.16 -1.41
C VAL A 45 -3.82 -1.03 -2.08
N THR A 46 -3.16 -1.35 -3.19
CA THR A 46 -2.40 -0.41 -4.01
C THR A 46 -2.90 -0.45 -5.44
N LEU A 47 -3.23 0.72 -6.00
CA LEU A 47 -3.53 0.92 -7.41
C LEU A 47 -2.38 1.67 -8.07
N THR A 48 -1.83 1.12 -9.13
CA THR A 48 -0.68 1.68 -9.83
C THR A 48 -1.00 1.88 -11.31
N GLY A 49 -0.77 3.08 -11.82
CA GLY A 49 -0.71 3.36 -13.26
C GLY A 49 0.74 3.42 -13.72
N SER A 50 1.03 2.99 -14.95
CA SER A 50 2.34 3.11 -15.57
C SER A 50 2.18 3.53 -17.03
N ALA A 51 2.62 4.74 -17.35
CA ALA A 51 2.58 5.32 -18.69
C ALA A 51 4.00 5.53 -19.22
N THR A 52 4.28 5.07 -20.43
CA THR A 52 5.59 5.23 -21.09
C THR A 52 5.50 6.16 -22.29
N ILE A 53 6.39 7.14 -22.38
CA ILE A 53 6.49 8.15 -23.44
C ILE A 53 7.95 8.22 -23.88
N GLY A 54 8.29 7.48 -24.94
CA GLY A 54 9.69 7.29 -25.35
C GLY A 54 10.49 6.63 -24.22
N ASN A 55 11.55 7.31 -23.77
CA ASN A 55 12.42 6.83 -22.69
C ASN A 55 11.96 7.23 -21.28
N LEU A 56 10.84 7.95 -21.16
CA LEU A 56 10.29 8.41 -19.89
C LEU A 56 9.08 7.56 -19.48
N MET A 57 9.08 7.07 -18.25
CA MET A 57 7.94 6.43 -17.62
C MET A 57 7.41 7.31 -16.46
N ILE A 58 6.10 7.52 -16.43
CA ILE A 58 5.39 8.16 -15.32
C ILE A 58 4.55 7.09 -14.61
N LYS A 59 4.67 7.01 -13.29
CA LYS A 59 4.07 5.94 -12.49
C LYS A 59 3.40 6.50 -11.23
N PRO A 60 2.11 6.89 -11.31
CA PRO A 60 1.32 7.21 -10.13
C PRO A 60 0.92 5.93 -9.37
N GLU A 61 0.94 6.00 -8.04
CA GLU A 61 0.51 4.94 -7.13
C GLU A 61 -0.37 5.54 -6.03
N LEU A 62 -1.54 4.94 -5.81
CA LEU A 62 -2.42 5.22 -4.67
C LEU A 62 -2.48 3.97 -3.81
N ARG A 63 -2.18 4.10 -2.53
CA ARG A 63 -2.24 3.01 -1.57
C ARG A 63 -3.14 3.37 -0.39
N LEU A 64 -3.94 2.40 0.04
CA LEU A 64 -4.85 2.47 1.18
C LEU A 64 -4.57 1.28 2.10
N ASP A 65 -4.37 1.55 3.37
CA ASP A 65 -4.10 0.55 4.41
C ASP A 65 -5.17 0.66 5.50
N THR A 66 -5.61 -0.49 6.04
CA THR A 66 -6.54 -0.59 7.16
C THR A 66 -6.05 -1.66 8.13
N ALA A 67 -5.81 -1.25 9.37
CA ALA A 67 -5.45 -2.11 10.49
C ALA A 67 -6.70 -2.57 11.25
N SER A 68 -6.62 -3.71 11.95
CA SER A 68 -7.67 -4.20 12.84
C SER A 68 -7.86 -3.33 14.08
N ASP A 69 -6.78 -2.70 14.56
CA ASP A 69 -6.80 -1.74 15.66
C ASP A 69 -5.86 -0.55 15.39
N ASP A 70 -5.74 0.37 16.35
CA ASP A 70 -4.85 1.52 16.22
C ASP A 70 -3.41 1.06 15.98
N SER A 71 -2.80 1.65 14.95
CA SER A 71 -1.43 1.32 14.56
C SER A 71 -0.48 2.45 14.92
N ALA A 72 0.61 2.12 15.60
CA ALA A 72 1.71 3.05 15.84
C ALA A 72 2.39 3.53 14.54
N TYR A 73 2.15 2.84 13.42
CA TYR A 73 2.66 3.23 12.10
C TYR A 73 1.70 4.14 11.33
N PHE A 74 0.43 4.20 11.72
CA PHE A 74 -0.57 5.01 11.07
C PHE A 74 -0.89 6.18 11.99
N LEU A 75 -0.19 7.30 11.80
CA LEU A 75 -0.38 8.51 12.60
C LEU A 75 -1.28 9.50 11.86
N ASP A 76 -2.12 10.21 12.61
CA ASP A 76 -2.87 11.36 12.10
C ASP A 76 -2.03 12.65 12.14
N ASN A 77 -2.66 13.78 11.83
CA ASN A 77 -1.97 15.08 11.80
C ASN A 77 -1.54 15.58 13.18
N ASP A 78 -2.14 15.04 14.25
CA ASP A 78 -1.81 15.34 15.64
C ASP A 78 -0.81 14.32 16.21
N LEU A 79 -0.25 13.45 15.35
CA LEU A 79 0.67 12.36 15.70
C LEU A 79 0.04 11.29 16.61
N MET A 80 -1.28 11.15 16.58
CA MET A 80 -2.00 10.11 17.29
C MET A 80 -2.19 8.88 16.40
N ALA A 81 -2.11 7.70 17.01
CA ALA A 81 -2.35 6.44 16.30
C ALA A 81 -3.79 6.37 15.79
N GLN A 82 -3.97 5.76 14.62
CA GLN A 82 -5.27 5.52 13.99
C GLN A 82 -5.25 4.18 13.24
N LYS A 83 -6.42 3.76 12.74
CA LYS A 83 -6.61 2.46 12.07
C LYS A 83 -6.36 2.48 10.57
N SER A 84 -6.17 3.64 9.96
CA SER A 84 -6.07 3.76 8.50
C SER A 84 -4.95 4.70 8.07
N LEU A 85 -4.31 4.36 6.96
CA LEU A 85 -3.34 5.20 6.29
C LEU A 85 -3.64 5.24 4.79
N SER A 86 -3.58 6.42 4.20
CA SER A 86 -3.62 6.58 2.74
C SER A 86 -2.36 7.29 2.27
N SER A 87 -1.84 6.87 1.12
CA SER A 87 -0.64 7.46 0.54
C SER A 87 -0.76 7.54 -0.98
N PHE A 88 -0.20 8.62 -1.54
CA PHE A 88 -0.09 8.83 -2.97
C PHE A 88 1.37 9.10 -3.32
N LEU A 89 1.89 8.37 -4.30
CA LEU A 89 3.24 8.54 -4.82
C LEU A 89 3.20 8.79 -6.32
N LEU A 90 4.05 9.69 -6.79
CA LEU A 90 4.27 9.93 -8.21
C LEU A 90 5.75 9.75 -8.53
N ALA A 91 6.06 8.75 -9.35
CA ALA A 91 7.41 8.53 -9.84
C ALA A 91 7.55 8.92 -11.32
N ALA A 92 8.72 9.48 -11.66
CA ALA A 92 9.17 9.69 -13.04
C ALA A 92 10.51 8.99 -13.22
N ILE A 93 10.60 8.10 -14.20
CA ILE A 93 11.74 7.20 -14.43
C ILE A 93 12.22 7.40 -15.86
N TYR A 94 13.49 7.76 -16.06
CA TYR A 94 14.08 7.94 -17.39
C TYR A 94 15.14 6.86 -17.66
N SER A 95 15.06 6.22 -18.82
CA SER A 95 16.05 5.22 -19.28
C SER A 95 17.01 5.82 -20.31
N PHE A 96 18.31 5.59 -20.14
CA PHE A 96 19.37 6.05 -21.04
C PHE A 96 19.97 4.93 -21.87
#